data_AF-A0A0F9S9B2-F1
#
_entry.id   AF-A0A0F9S9B2-F1
#
_cell.length_a   1.000
_cell.length_b   1.000
_cell.length_c   1.000
_cell.angle_alpha   90.00
_cell.angle_beta   90.00
_cell.angle_gamma   90.00
#
_symmetry.space_group_name_H-M   'P 1'
#
loop_
_entity.id
_entity.type
_entity.pdbx_description
1 polymer ?
#
loop_
_entity_poly.entity_id
_entity_poly.type
_entity_poly.pdbx_seq_one_letter_code
_entity_poly.pdbx_strand_id
1 'polypeptide(L)'
;MTDKTTKALQIIRDNHLYGPAAFARLMWPDSEGWQRVHNCGRGASRGVMMAYAAGGYLGKLRARGLIIIWYSPRGIHLTDKGKALLRGSGGDGENAGVSTSERGKP
;
A
#
# COMPACT_ATOMS: atom_id res chain seq x y z
N MET A 1 -3.31 13.36 -7.74
CA MET A 1 -2.37 13.08 -6.61
C MET A 1 -2.70 11.78 -5.84
N THR A 2 -3.48 10.86 -6.43
CA THR A 2 -4.11 9.71 -5.75
C THR A 2 -3.43 8.36 -5.99
N ASP A 3 -2.58 8.23 -7.01
CA ASP A 3 -2.04 6.94 -7.46
C ASP A 3 -1.09 6.26 -6.45
N LYS A 4 -0.10 6.98 -5.90
CA LYS A 4 0.90 6.38 -4.99
C LYS A 4 0.31 5.87 -3.68
N THR A 5 -0.64 6.61 -3.10
CA THR A 5 -1.29 6.18 -1.85
C THR A 5 -2.21 4.99 -2.11
N THR A 6 -3.00 5.00 -3.18
CA THR A 6 -3.86 3.87 -3.54
C THR A 6 -3.04 2.62 -3.80
N LYS A 7 -1.97 2.70 -4.61
CA LYS A 7 -1.02 1.59 -4.84
C LYS A 7 -0.45 1.05 -3.53
N ALA A 8 -0.01 1.92 -2.63
CA ALA A 8 0.54 1.50 -1.35
C ALA A 8 -0.48 0.76 -0.48
N LEU A 9 -1.73 1.23 -0.43
CA LEU A 9 -2.79 0.57 0.32
C LEU A 9 -3.17 -0.77 -0.32
N GLN A 10 -3.16 -0.88 -1.65
CA GLN A 10 -3.35 -2.15 -2.36
C GLN A 10 -2.26 -3.17 -2.01
N ILE A 11 -0.98 -2.76 -2.05
CA ILE A 11 0.14 -3.60 -1.65
C ILE A 11 -0.04 -4.13 -0.22
N ILE A 12 -0.43 -3.26 0.73
CA ILE A 12 -0.65 -3.65 2.13
C ILE A 12 -1.89 -4.54 2.29
N ARG A 13 -2.93 -4.38 1.46
CA ARG A 13 -4.11 -5.26 1.45
C ARG A 13 -3.75 -6.66 0.98
N ASP A 14 -2.97 -6.74 -0.08
CA ASP A 14 -2.73 -7.99 -0.83
C ASP A 14 -1.56 -8.80 -0.28
N ASN A 15 -0.74 -8.21 0.60
CA ASN A 15 0.48 -8.84 1.11
C ASN A 15 0.56 -8.75 2.63
N HIS A 16 1.02 -9.83 3.27
CA HIS A 16 1.39 -9.78 4.67
C HIS A 16 2.82 -9.23 4.83
N LEU A 17 2.93 -8.01 5.35
CA LEU A 17 4.20 -7.28 5.41
C LEU A 17 4.77 -7.24 6.83
N TYR A 18 5.93 -7.86 7.01
CA TYR A 18 6.65 -7.89 8.29
C TYR A 18 7.57 -6.68 8.53
N GLY A 19 7.70 -5.77 7.56
CA GLY A 19 8.48 -4.56 7.76
C GLY A 19 8.70 -3.70 6.52
N PRO A 20 9.40 -2.56 6.69
CA PRO A 20 9.58 -1.57 5.63
C PRO A 20 10.31 -2.07 4.40
N ALA A 21 11.29 -2.97 4.55
CA ALA A 21 12.04 -3.52 3.41
C ALA A 21 11.14 -4.38 2.50
N ALA A 22 10.25 -5.20 3.08
CA ALA A 22 9.29 -6.00 2.30
C ALA A 22 8.31 -5.09 1.54
N PHE A 23 7.80 -4.05 2.20
CA PHE A 23 6.96 -3.04 1.54
C PHE A 23 7.69 -2.35 0.39
N ALA A 24 8.93 -1.91 0.61
CA ALA A 24 9.73 -1.20 -0.39
C ALA A 24 9.90 -2.02 -1.68
N ARG A 25 10.14 -3.34 -1.56
CA ARG A 25 10.35 -4.24 -2.70
C ARG A 25 9.14 -4.30 -3.62
N LEU A 26 7.94 -4.24 -3.05
CA LEU A 26 6.68 -4.25 -3.81
C LEU A 26 6.31 -2.86 -4.34
N MET A 27 6.61 -1.81 -3.57
CA MET A 27 6.26 -0.44 -3.95
C MET A 27 7.16 0.09 -5.07
N TRP A 28 8.45 -0.21 -5.00
CA TRP A 28 9.49 0.29 -5.90
C TRP A 28 10.47 -0.82 -6.30
N PRO A 29 10.03 -1.88 -6.99
CA PRO A 29 10.89 -3.00 -7.37
C PRO A 29 12.07 -2.55 -8.23
N ASP A 30 11.84 -1.66 -9.19
CA ASP A 30 12.82 -1.25 -10.21
C ASP A 30 13.64 -0.01 -9.80
N SER A 31 13.58 0.40 -8.52
CA SER A 31 14.32 1.58 -8.07
C SER A 31 15.83 1.33 -8.08
N GLU A 32 16.59 2.21 -8.74
CA GLU A 32 18.06 2.24 -8.66
C GLU A 32 18.58 2.39 -7.23
N GLY A 33 17.75 2.89 -6.31
CA GLY A 33 18.06 2.96 -4.89
C GLY A 33 18.41 1.60 -4.28
N TRP A 34 17.95 0.49 -4.87
CA TRP A 34 18.36 -0.85 -4.48
C TRP A 34 19.82 -1.15 -4.79
N GLN A 35 20.43 -0.53 -5.80
CA GLN A 35 21.83 -0.78 -6.17
C GLN A 35 22.83 0.07 -5.36
N ARG A 36 22.34 1.11 -4.70
CA ARG A 36 23.19 2.03 -3.92
C ARG A 36 23.77 1.32 -2.70
N VAL A 37 25.08 1.48 -2.52
CA VAL A 37 25.84 0.90 -1.41
C VAL A 37 26.08 1.98 -0.36
N HIS A 38 25.82 1.65 0.90
CA HIS A 38 26.03 2.53 2.03
C HIS A 38 26.92 1.85 3.07
N ASN A 39 27.86 2.61 3.63
CA ASN A 39 28.70 2.15 4.72
C ASN A 39 27.89 2.16 6.02
N CYS A 40 27.77 1.00 6.65
CA CYS A 40 26.95 0.77 7.84
C CYS A 40 27.82 0.30 9.01
N GLY A 41 28.85 1.05 9.39
CA GLY A 41 29.68 0.86 10.61
C GLY A 41 30.53 -0.43 10.67
N ARG A 42 29.94 -1.60 10.39
CA ARG A 42 30.54 -2.94 10.33
C ARG A 42 30.56 -3.52 8.91
N GLY A 43 30.68 -2.67 7.90
CA GLY A 43 30.73 -3.07 6.49
C GLY A 43 29.80 -2.24 5.61
N ALA A 44 29.59 -2.70 4.38
CA ALA A 44 28.75 -2.01 3.41
C ALA A 44 27.48 -2.81 3.14
N SER A 45 26.32 -2.13 3.11
CA SER A 45 25.04 -2.72 2.80
C SER A 45 24.41 -2.03 1.59
N ARG A 46 23.86 -2.83 0.69
CA ARG A 46 23.22 -2.37 -0.53
C ARG A 46 21.72 -2.20 -0.32
N GLY A 47 21.13 -1.13 -0.84
CA GLY A 47 19.68 -0.89 -0.83
C GLY A 47 19.08 -0.49 0.52
N VAL A 48 19.90 -0.27 1.56
CA VAL A 48 19.43 0.01 2.92
C VAL A 48 18.51 1.24 2.98
N MET A 49 18.82 2.27 2.18
CA MET A 49 18.03 3.51 2.14
C MET A 49 16.62 3.31 1.59
N MET A 50 16.36 2.25 0.82
CA MET A 50 15.00 1.93 0.37
C MET A 50 14.10 1.52 1.53
N ALA A 51 14.65 0.78 2.51
CA ALA A 51 13.91 0.44 3.72
C ALA A 51 13.61 1.69 4.57
N TYR A 52 14.54 2.65 4.65
CA TYR A 52 14.31 3.93 5.33
C TYR A 52 13.25 4.78 4.63
N ALA A 53 13.31 4.88 3.30
CA ALA A 53 12.30 5.59 2.52
C ALA A 53 10.91 4.98 2.70
N ALA A 54 10.81 3.64 2.68
CA ALA A 54 9.59 2.92 3.01
C ALA A 54 9.11 3.19 4.44
N GLY A 55 10.02 3.17 5.42
CA GLY A 55 9.68 3.46 6.81
C GLY A 55 9.08 4.86 6.97
N GLY A 56 9.69 5.87 6.35
CA GLY A 56 9.17 7.24 6.34
C GLY A 56 7.80 7.35 5.65
N TYR A 57 7.59 6.64 4.55
CA TYR A 57 6.31 6.64 3.86
C TYR A 57 5.20 5.93 4.65
N LEU A 58 5.49 4.76 5.23
CA LEU A 58 4.59 4.05 6.13
C LEU A 58 4.25 4.89 7.36
N GLY A 59 5.22 5.62 7.92
CA GLY A 59 5.00 6.58 9.00
C GLY A 59 3.96 7.64 8.64
N LYS A 60 4.01 8.19 7.41
CA LYS A 60 3.01 9.13 6.90
C LYS A 60 1.62 8.49 6.76
N LEU A 61 1.52 7.27 6.25
CA LEU A 61 0.25 6.55 6.14
C LEU A 61 -0.36 6.25 7.51
N ARG A 62 0.47 5.87 8.48
CA ARG A 62 0.08 5.65 9.87
C ARG A 62 -0.41 6.94 10.52
N ALA A 63 0.32 8.05 10.36
CA ALA A 63 -0.07 9.35 10.89
C ALA A 63 -1.42 9.84 10.33
N ARG A 64 -1.76 9.46 9.09
CA ARG A 64 -3.07 9.73 8.47
C ARG A 64 -4.19 8.80 8.94
N GLY A 65 -3.87 7.80 9.76
CA GLY A 65 -4.79 6.79 10.26
C GLY A 65 -5.25 5.79 9.19
N LEU A 66 -4.47 5.61 8.12
CA LEU A 66 -4.82 4.68 7.02
C LEU A 66 -4.34 3.25 7.27
N ILE A 67 -3.30 3.11 8.08
CA ILE A 67 -2.69 1.83 8.43
C ILE A 67 -2.36 1.77 9.91
N ILE A 68 -2.25 0.55 10.42
CA ILE A 68 -1.65 0.22 11.70
C ILE A 68 -0.40 -0.61 11.47
N ILE A 69 0.64 -0.34 12.26
CA ILE A 69 1.88 -1.09 12.25
C ILE A 69 2.01 -1.67 13.64
N TRP A 70 1.98 -2.99 13.72
CA TRP A 70 2.34 -3.69 14.93
C TRP A 70 3.80 -4.13 14.84
N TYR A 71 4.42 -4.35 16.00
CA TYR A 71 5.72 -5.00 16.05
C TYR A 71 5.51 -6.51 16.22
N SER A 72 6.50 -7.30 15.77
CA SER A 72 6.44 -8.76 15.66
C SER A 72 5.67 -9.44 16.81
N PRO A 73 4.73 -10.37 16.51
CA PRO A 73 4.52 -11.02 15.20
C PRO A 73 3.54 -10.29 14.27
N ARG A 74 2.94 -9.19 14.71
CA ARG A 74 1.85 -8.54 13.96
C ARG A 74 2.45 -7.53 13.00
N GLY A 75 2.11 -7.59 11.72
CA GLY A 75 2.73 -6.82 10.64
C GLY A 75 2.06 -5.46 10.38
N ILE A 76 2.03 -5.07 9.12
CA ILE A 76 1.40 -3.84 8.64
C ILE A 76 0.01 -4.18 8.10
N HIS A 77 -1.03 -3.47 8.56
CA HIS A 77 -2.42 -3.73 8.17
C HIS A 77 -3.20 -2.44 7.88
N LEU A 78 -4.24 -2.54 7.06
CA LEU A 78 -5.16 -1.43 6.78
C LEU A 78 -6.11 -1.17 7.95
N THR A 79 -6.39 0.10 8.23
CA THR A 79 -7.53 0.51 9.06
C THR A 79 -8.81 0.53 8.23
N ASP A 80 -9.96 0.68 8.88
CA ASP A 80 -11.23 0.84 8.16
C ASP A 80 -11.26 2.11 7.30
N LYS A 81 -10.58 3.18 7.76
CA LYS A 81 -10.35 4.39 6.95
C LYS A 81 -9.50 4.10 5.72
N GLY A 82 -8.42 3.31 5.86
CA GLY A 82 -7.59 2.88 4.74
C GLY A 82 -8.38 2.05 3.73
N LYS A 83 -9.20 1.10 4.19
CA LYS A 83 -10.10 0.30 3.34
C LYS A 83 -11.13 1.17 2.63
N ALA A 84 -11.73 2.14 3.33
CA ALA A 84 -12.72 3.05 2.76
C ALA A 84 -12.12 3.93 1.65
N LEU A 85 -10.91 4.45 1.85
CA LEU A 85 -10.20 5.24 0.84
C LEU A 85 -9.92 4.42 -0.44
N LEU A 86 -9.57 3.15 -0.27
CA LEU A 86 -9.31 2.22 -1.37
C LEU A 86 -10.59 1.93 -2.17
N ARG A 87 -11.75 1.79 -1.49
CA ARG A 87 -13.07 1.63 -2.12
C ARG A 87 -13.51 2.89 -2.88
N GLY A 88 -13.30 4.08 -2.30
CA GLY A 88 -13.68 5.35 -2.94
C GLY A 88 -12.81 5.75 -4.13
N SER A 89 -11.63 5.13 -4.30
CA SER A 89 -10.75 5.38 -5.46
C SER A 89 -11.03 4.46 -6.66
N GLY A 90 -11.99 3.54 -6.54
CA GLY A 90 -12.38 2.59 -7.59
C GLY A 90 -13.70 2.90 -8.29
N GLY A 91 -14.20 4.14 -8.15
CA GLY A 91 -15.49 4.57 -8.70
C GLY A 91 -15.36 5.72 -9.68
N ASP A 92 -14.79 5.45 -10.85
CA ASP A 92 -15.02 6.21 -12.07
C ASP A 92 -15.04 5.21 -13.24
N GLY A 93 -16.25 4.80 -13.58
CA GLY A 93 -16.57 3.73 -14.54
C GLY A 93 -18.09 3.51 -14.64
N GLU A 94 -18.79 4.56 -15.06
CA GLU A 94 -20.15 4.58 -15.63
C GLU A 94 -20.29 3.44 -16.70
N ASN A 95 -21.41 2.74 -16.89
CA ASN A 95 -22.63 3.32 -17.45
C ASN A 95 -23.90 2.50 -17.18
N ALA A 96 -25.01 3.23 -17.18
CA ALA A 96 -26.37 2.80 -16.99
C ALA A 96 -26.87 1.92 -18.15
N GLY A 97 -27.61 0.87 -17.78
CA GLY A 97 -28.47 0.11 -18.66
C GLY A 97 -29.80 -0.14 -17.95
N VAL A 98 -30.63 0.89 -17.87
CA VAL A 98 -32.07 0.73 -17.61
C VAL A 98 -32.65 -0.09 -18.76
N SER A 99 -33.29 -1.22 -18.45
CA SER A 99 -34.48 -1.65 -19.18
C SER A 99 -35.41 -2.42 -18.25
N THR A 100 -36.56 -1.79 -18.11
CA THR A 100 -37.83 -2.21 -17.51
C THR A 100 -38.40 -3.50 -18.14
N SER A 101 -39.51 -3.97 -17.58
CA SER A 101 -40.42 -5.05 -18.01
C SER A 101 -40.07 -6.47 -17.54
N GLU A 102 -40.99 -7.28 -17.02
CA GLU A 102 -42.40 -7.07 -16.71
C GLU A 102 -42.89 -8.17 -15.76
N ARG A 103 -44.00 -7.86 -15.10
CA ARG A 103 -44.74 -8.68 -14.15
C ARG A 103 -45.51 -9.75 -14.95
N GLY A 104 -45.42 -11.03 -14.57
CA GLY A 104 -46.20 -12.08 -15.20
C GLY A 104 -46.28 -13.36 -14.38
N LYS A 105 -47.17 -13.38 -13.38
CA LYS A 105 -47.86 -14.60 -12.92
C LYS A 105 -49.28 -14.53 -13.47
N PRO A 106 -49.86 -15.67 -13.86
CA PRO A 106 -50.77 -16.34 -12.94
C PRO A 106 -50.21 -17.65 -12.38
#